data_AF-W2QDG0-F1
#
_entry.id   AF-W2QDG0-F1
#
_cell.length_a   1.000
_cell.length_b   1.000
_cell.length_c   1.000
_cell.angle_alpha   90.00
_cell.angle_beta   90.00
_cell.angle_gamma   90.00
#
_symmetry.space_group_name_H-M   'P 1'
#
loop_
_entity.id
_entity.type
_entity.pdbx_description
1 polymer ?
#
loop_
_entity_poly.entity_id
_entity_poly.type
_entity_poly.pdbx_seq_one_letter_code
_entity_poly.pdbx_strand_id
1 'polypeptide(L)'
;MQLLVNAFSQAWGVMETHKLQSSTQKKNEFDSCLLLLSVMVNSIELSEENRDTLAASSCGGGAMPAQAGCDLFAQFFTESYQHLIDRPEALGTSGAFSGEDSDDWSPEDVILGGCTSLVLGYLMRGSAANSTAVLRAMPDGSPRLLLRALAVFAAFHSQIGALTPEVAKSVLLIEKVLKASGLGGIAMEWRVDAFSKNSSNEESMLESRRL
;
A
#
# COMPACT_ATOMS: atom_id res chain seq x y z
N MET A 1 -14.91 -2.79 13.10
CA MET A 1 -13.48 -2.52 12.80
C MET A 1 -12.52 -3.16 13.79
N GLN A 2 -12.78 -3.13 15.11
CA GLN A 2 -11.91 -3.71 16.13
C GLN A 2 -11.48 -5.17 15.89
N LEU A 3 -12.39 -6.04 15.44
CA LEU A 3 -12.08 -7.43 15.13
C LEU A 3 -11.05 -7.56 13.99
N LEU A 4 -11.12 -6.70 12.97
CA LEU A 4 -10.16 -6.68 11.87
C LEU A 4 -8.77 -6.25 12.36
N VAL A 5 -8.71 -5.23 13.23
CA VAL A 5 -7.45 -4.75 13.84
C VAL A 5 -6.82 -5.83 14.70
N ASN A 6 -7.61 -6.51 15.53
CA ASN A 6 -7.11 -7.61 16.36
C ASN A 6 -6.62 -8.78 15.52
N ALA A 7 -7.38 -9.18 14.49
CA ALA A 7 -6.97 -10.25 13.58
C ALA A 7 -5.68 -9.90 12.83
N PHE A 8 -5.54 -8.66 12.38
CA PHE A 8 -4.33 -8.18 11.71
C PHE A 8 -3.13 -8.15 12.65
N SER A 9 -3.29 -7.62 13.86
CA SER A 9 -2.21 -7.62 14.85
C SER A 9 -1.77 -9.03 15.24
N GLN A 10 -2.71 -9.98 15.33
CA GLN A 10 -2.37 -11.39 15.55
C GLN A 10 -1.61 -11.98 14.36
N ALA A 11 -2.07 -11.75 13.14
CA ALA A 11 -1.39 -12.23 11.93
C ALA A 11 0.04 -11.67 11.82
N TRP A 12 0.22 -10.39 12.10
CA TRP A 12 1.54 -9.76 12.12
C TRP A 12 2.42 -10.27 13.27
N GLY A 13 1.88 -10.39 14.50
CA GLY A 13 2.65 -10.92 15.63
C GLY A 13 3.18 -12.34 15.37
N VAL A 14 2.40 -13.17 14.68
CA VAL A 14 2.80 -14.51 14.23
C VAL A 14 3.96 -14.41 13.21
N MET A 15 3.87 -13.49 12.24
CA MET A 15 4.92 -13.24 11.23
C MET A 15 6.28 -12.87 11.85
N GLU A 16 6.30 -12.04 12.90
CA GLU A 16 7.54 -11.66 13.60
C GLU A 16 8.18 -12.84 14.37
N THR A 17 7.36 -13.72 14.95
CA THR A 17 7.84 -14.87 15.72
C THR A 17 8.40 -16.02 14.87
N HIS A 18 8.14 -16.02 13.57
CA HIS A 18 8.41 -17.15 12.68
C HIS A 18 9.51 -16.88 11.64
N LYS A 19 10.46 -15.98 11.95
CA LYS A 19 11.68 -15.72 11.15
C LYS A 19 12.52 -16.97 10.79
N LEU A 20 12.23 -18.15 11.36
CA LEU A 20 12.96 -19.42 11.17
C LEU A 20 12.12 -20.59 10.59
N GLN A 21 10.90 -20.37 10.08
CA GLN A 21 10.00 -21.47 9.67
C GLN A 21 9.88 -21.72 8.16
N SER A 22 9.23 -22.85 7.82
CA SER A 22 9.10 -23.43 6.49
C SER A 22 8.35 -22.53 5.49
N SER A 23 8.64 -22.69 4.20
CA SER A 23 8.09 -21.87 3.11
C SER A 23 6.55 -21.83 3.08
N THR A 24 5.88 -22.91 3.46
CA THR A 24 4.41 -23.00 3.51
C THR A 24 3.81 -22.07 4.55
N GLN A 25 4.48 -21.88 5.69
CA GLN A 25 3.95 -21.05 6.77
C GLN A 25 4.07 -19.56 6.44
N LYS A 26 5.19 -19.16 5.83
CA LYS A 26 5.40 -17.79 5.31
C LYS A 26 4.33 -17.39 4.28
N LYS A 27 3.91 -18.34 3.42
CA LYS A 27 2.86 -18.10 2.43
C LYS A 27 1.49 -17.83 3.06
N ASN A 28 1.11 -18.60 4.08
CA ASN A 28 -0.18 -18.42 4.76
C ASN A 28 -0.26 -17.08 5.51
N GLU A 29 0.86 -16.60 6.05
CA GLU A 29 0.97 -15.31 6.74
C GLU A 29 0.79 -14.14 5.76
N PHE A 30 1.44 -14.21 4.60
CA PHE A 30 1.24 -13.25 3.51
C PHE A 30 -0.23 -13.19 3.07
N ASP A 31 -0.82 -14.35 2.72
CA ASP A 31 -2.22 -14.40 2.24
C ASP A 31 -3.18 -13.83 3.29
N SER A 32 -2.96 -14.13 4.57
CA SER A 32 -3.77 -13.63 5.68
C SER A 32 -3.69 -12.10 5.80
N CYS A 33 -2.47 -11.54 5.76
CA CYS A 33 -2.27 -10.09 5.82
C CYS A 33 -2.88 -9.39 4.61
N LEU A 34 -2.68 -9.94 3.40
CA LEU A 34 -3.23 -9.40 2.17
C LEU A 34 -4.76 -9.36 2.19
N LEU A 35 -5.40 -10.45 2.63
CA LEU A 35 -6.85 -10.53 2.75
C LEU A 35 -7.39 -9.54 3.77
N LEU A 36 -6.74 -9.42 4.94
CA LEU A 36 -7.14 -8.48 5.98
C LEU A 36 -7.01 -7.02 5.54
N LEU A 37 -5.88 -6.65 4.92
CA LEU A 37 -5.67 -5.31 4.37
C LEU A 37 -6.71 -5.00 3.28
N SER A 38 -7.01 -5.95 2.40
CA SER A 38 -8.01 -5.79 1.33
C SER A 38 -9.41 -5.56 1.90
N VAL A 39 -9.81 -6.35 2.90
CA VAL A 39 -11.10 -6.16 3.60
C VAL A 39 -11.16 -4.80 4.29
N MET A 40 -10.07 -4.37 4.91
CA MET A 40 -9.99 -3.05 5.53
C MET A 40 -10.16 -1.92 4.51
N VAL A 41 -9.43 -1.96 3.39
CA VAL A 41 -9.58 -0.98 2.29
C VAL A 41 -11.03 -0.91 1.83
N ASN A 42 -11.63 -2.05 1.49
CA ASN A 42 -13.02 -2.11 1.02
C ASN A 42 -14.01 -1.54 2.07
N SER A 43 -13.71 -1.72 3.35
CA SER A 43 -14.57 -1.26 4.45
C SER A 43 -14.51 0.25 4.68
N ILE A 44 -13.38 0.91 4.33
CA ILE A 44 -13.15 2.33 4.60
C ILE A 44 -13.19 3.20 3.34
N GLU A 45 -13.07 2.61 2.15
CA GLU A 45 -13.03 3.33 0.87
C GLU A 45 -14.25 4.24 0.67
N LEU A 46 -15.43 3.80 1.10
CA LEU A 46 -16.70 4.52 0.93
C LEU A 46 -17.39 4.89 2.25
N SER A 47 -16.82 4.54 3.40
CA SER A 47 -17.42 4.77 4.72
C SER A 47 -16.47 5.52 5.65
N GLU A 48 -16.78 6.80 5.86
CA GLU A 48 -16.07 7.67 6.79
C GLU A 48 -16.19 7.19 8.25
N GLU A 49 -17.35 6.68 8.63
CA GLU A 49 -17.59 6.10 9.95
C GLU A 49 -16.68 4.89 10.19
N ASN A 50 -16.57 3.99 9.21
CA ASN A 50 -15.67 2.84 9.31
C ASN A 50 -14.20 3.27 9.34
N ARG A 51 -13.82 4.28 8.54
CA ARG A 51 -12.47 4.86 8.55
C ARG A 51 -12.10 5.37 9.94
N ASP A 52 -12.95 6.18 10.55
CA ASP A 52 -12.68 6.81 11.83
C ASP A 52 -12.72 5.78 12.97
N THR A 53 -13.63 4.81 12.90
CA THR A 53 -13.66 3.66 13.83
C THR A 53 -12.42 2.79 13.69
N LEU A 54 -11.90 2.57 12.48
CA LEU A 54 -10.66 1.82 12.24
C LEU A 54 -9.44 2.57 12.78
N ALA A 55 -9.35 3.87 12.55
CA ALA A 55 -8.29 4.72 13.08
C ALA A 55 -8.24 4.71 14.62
N ALA A 56 -9.41 4.79 15.26
CA ALA A 56 -9.55 4.80 16.72
C ALA A 56 -9.51 3.42 17.37
N SER A 57 -9.60 2.33 16.59
CA SER A 57 -9.52 0.97 17.10
C SER A 57 -8.15 0.76 17.76
N SER A 58 -8.13 0.27 19.00
CA SER A 58 -6.90 0.00 19.73
C SER A 58 -6.61 -1.48 19.67
N CYS A 59 -5.44 -1.90 19.19
CA CYS A 59 -5.00 -3.25 19.51
C CYS A 59 -4.46 -3.26 20.94
N GLY A 60 -4.84 -4.25 21.74
CA GLY A 60 -4.45 -4.36 23.15
C GLY A 60 -4.83 -5.72 23.71
N GLY A 61 -3.90 -6.67 23.56
CA GLY A 61 -4.05 -8.03 24.08
C GLY A 61 -2.85 -8.89 23.71
N GLY A 62 -1.95 -9.12 24.66
CA GLY A 62 -0.70 -9.87 24.47
C GLY A 62 0.54 -9.07 24.84
N ALA A 63 1.66 -9.31 24.14
CA ALA A 63 2.99 -8.74 24.41
C ALA A 63 3.23 -7.33 23.83
N MET A 64 2.28 -6.75 23.10
CA MET A 64 2.40 -5.41 22.49
C MET A 64 1.60 -4.36 23.25
N PRO A 65 2.12 -3.13 23.41
CA PRO A 65 1.43 -2.03 24.08
C PRO A 65 0.15 -1.64 23.32
N ALA A 66 -0.80 -1.04 24.04
CA ALA A 66 -2.02 -0.53 23.43
C ALA A 66 -1.68 0.53 22.37
N GLN A 67 -2.04 0.28 21.12
CA GLN A 67 -1.69 1.14 19.99
C GLN A 67 -2.92 1.42 19.13
N ALA A 68 -3.11 2.68 18.76
CA ALA A 68 -4.19 3.10 17.87
C ALA A 68 -3.99 2.53 16.46
N GLY A 69 -5.08 2.34 15.72
CA GLY A 69 -5.06 1.71 14.40
C GLY A 69 -4.10 2.38 13.42
N CYS A 70 -4.09 3.73 13.38
CA CYS A 70 -3.15 4.48 12.54
C CYS A 70 -1.68 4.15 12.86
N ASP A 71 -1.33 4.09 14.14
CA ASP A 71 0.04 3.84 14.59
C ASP A 71 0.43 2.38 14.29
N LEU A 72 -0.50 1.42 14.47
CA LEU A 72 -0.29 0.01 14.15
C LEU A 72 0.04 -0.18 12.67
N PHE A 73 -0.78 0.35 11.76
CA PHE A 73 -0.54 0.18 10.32
C PHE A 73 0.71 0.93 9.85
N ALA A 74 0.99 2.10 10.44
CA ALA A 74 2.20 2.84 10.14
C ALA A 74 3.44 2.07 10.61
N GLN A 75 3.42 1.48 11.80
CA GLN A 75 4.51 0.66 12.31
C GLN A 75 4.71 -0.60 11.45
N PHE A 76 3.62 -1.26 11.06
CA PHE A 76 3.68 -2.41 10.14
C PHE A 76 4.40 -2.05 8.86
N PHE A 77 4.05 -0.88 8.30
CA PHE A 77 4.66 -0.40 7.09
C PHE A 77 6.16 -0.14 7.28
N THR A 78 6.56 0.54 8.35
CA THR A 78 7.96 0.92 8.57
C THR A 78 8.84 -0.28 8.91
N GLU A 79 8.33 -1.25 9.66
CA GLU A 79 9.10 -2.44 10.06
C GLU A 79 9.21 -3.47 8.93
N SER A 80 8.16 -3.63 8.12
CA SER A 80 8.13 -4.64 7.06
C SER A 80 8.79 -4.17 5.77
N TYR A 81 8.76 -2.86 5.48
CA TYR A 81 9.19 -2.33 4.17
C TYR A 81 10.41 -1.43 4.24
N GLN A 82 11.19 -1.50 5.33
CA GLN A 82 12.43 -0.72 5.47
C GLN A 82 13.43 -0.94 4.32
N HIS A 83 13.49 -2.15 3.75
CA HIS A 83 14.33 -2.45 2.59
C HIS A 83 13.91 -1.69 1.31
N LEU A 84 12.64 -1.28 1.18
CA LEU A 84 12.16 -0.41 0.10
C LEU A 84 12.50 1.07 0.36
N ILE A 85 12.84 1.43 1.61
CA ILE A 85 13.24 2.78 2.04
C ILE A 85 14.69 3.07 1.61
N ASP A 86 15.60 2.12 1.82
CA ASP A 86 17.05 2.34 1.66
C ASP A 86 17.55 2.33 0.21
N ARG A 87 16.71 1.99 -0.77
CA ARG A 87 17.10 2.01 -2.19
C ARG A 87 17.24 3.48 -2.65
N PRO A 88 18.40 3.96 -3.12
CA PRO A 88 18.55 5.36 -3.55
C PRO A 88 17.56 5.74 -4.67
N GLU A 89 17.07 6.97 -4.66
CA GLU A 89 16.16 7.57 -5.66
C GLU A 89 16.70 7.55 -7.10
N ALA A 90 17.98 7.20 -7.29
CA ALA A 90 18.69 7.26 -8.56
C ALA A 90 18.29 6.20 -9.61
N LEU A 91 17.48 5.19 -9.25
CA LEU A 91 16.99 4.20 -10.22
C LEU A 91 15.57 4.55 -10.65
N GLY A 92 15.45 5.65 -11.40
CA GLY A 92 14.21 6.06 -12.04
C GLY A 92 13.63 4.92 -12.90
N THR A 93 12.34 4.64 -12.70
CA THR A 93 11.25 4.33 -13.67
C THR A 93 11.51 3.63 -15.02
N SER A 94 12.70 3.10 -15.30
CA SER A 94 13.07 2.44 -16.56
C SER A 94 13.86 1.15 -16.34
N GLY A 95 14.04 0.71 -15.10
CA GLY A 95 14.37 -0.67 -14.82
C GLY A 95 13.08 -1.48 -14.94
N ALA A 96 12.89 -2.17 -16.06
CA ALA A 96 12.14 -3.42 -16.03
C ALA A 96 12.63 -4.23 -14.82
N PHE A 97 11.78 -5.07 -14.24
CA PHE A 97 12.16 -6.00 -13.17
C PHE A 97 13.18 -7.00 -13.77
N SER A 98 14.41 -6.52 -13.99
CA SER A 98 15.51 -7.22 -14.64
C SER A 98 16.21 -7.95 -13.52
N GLY A 99 15.92 -9.24 -13.43
CA GLY A 99 16.35 -10.13 -12.37
C GLY A 99 17.83 -10.47 -12.44
N GLU A 100 18.70 -9.46 -12.39
CA GLU A 100 20.14 -9.66 -12.21
C GLU A 100 20.66 -8.64 -11.17
N ASP A 101 21.13 -9.20 -10.05
CA ASP A 101 21.97 -8.62 -9.01
C ASP A 101 21.35 -7.71 -7.93
N SER A 102 20.51 -8.29 -7.05
CA SER A 102 20.33 -7.91 -5.62
C SER A 102 19.19 -8.73 -5.00
N ASP A 103 19.55 -9.82 -4.32
CA ASP A 103 18.67 -10.89 -3.79
C ASP A 103 17.84 -10.51 -2.53
N ASP A 104 17.33 -9.28 -2.43
CA ASP A 104 16.68 -8.75 -1.20
C ASP A 104 15.23 -8.22 -1.40
N TRP A 105 14.61 -8.43 -2.56
CA TRP A 105 13.22 -8.03 -2.81
C TRP A 105 12.29 -9.23 -2.95
N SER A 106 11.12 -9.17 -2.31
CA SER A 106 10.04 -10.14 -2.53
C SER A 106 8.83 -9.44 -3.18
N PRO A 107 8.14 -10.09 -4.14
CA PRO A 107 6.90 -9.56 -4.70
C PRO A 107 5.81 -9.43 -3.62
N GLU A 108 5.84 -10.28 -2.60
CA GLU A 108 4.96 -10.21 -1.44
C GLU A 108 5.09 -8.87 -0.70
N ASP A 109 6.32 -8.39 -0.52
CA ASP A 109 6.58 -7.11 0.16
C ASP A 109 6.06 -5.92 -0.66
N VAL A 110 6.19 -5.98 -1.99
CA VAL A 110 5.64 -4.96 -2.89
C VAL A 110 4.12 -4.89 -2.78
N ILE A 111 3.47 -6.06 -2.75
CA ILE A 111 2.00 -6.15 -2.67
C ILE A 111 1.51 -5.63 -1.32
N LEU A 112 2.04 -6.16 -0.21
CA LEU A 112 1.59 -5.77 1.12
C LEU A 112 1.95 -4.31 1.44
N GLY A 113 3.10 -3.81 1.00
CA GLY A 113 3.48 -2.41 1.15
C GLY A 113 2.53 -1.46 0.40
N GLY A 114 2.13 -1.84 -0.82
CA GLY A 114 1.11 -1.10 -1.57
C GLY A 114 -0.26 -1.12 -0.92
N CYS A 115 -0.74 -2.29 -0.49
CA CYS A 115 -2.03 -2.43 0.21
C CYS A 115 -2.06 -1.66 1.53
N THR A 116 -0.97 -1.70 2.31
CA THR A 116 -0.84 -0.92 3.55
C THR A 116 -0.84 0.58 3.26
N SER A 117 -0.17 1.01 2.19
CA SER A 117 -0.18 2.41 1.75
C SER A 117 -1.57 2.87 1.33
N LEU A 118 -2.38 2.00 0.72
CA LEU A 118 -3.79 2.28 0.44
C LEU A 118 -4.59 2.46 1.75
N VAL A 119 -4.45 1.55 2.72
CA VAL A 119 -5.12 1.67 4.03
C VAL A 119 -4.76 2.99 4.69
N LEU A 120 -3.46 3.27 4.85
CA LEU A 120 -2.97 4.50 5.48
C LEU A 120 -3.48 5.75 4.74
N GLY A 121 -3.40 5.75 3.41
CA GLY A 121 -3.93 6.84 2.60
C GLY A 121 -5.43 7.08 2.78
N TYR A 122 -6.23 6.01 2.84
CA TYR A 122 -7.66 6.11 3.10
C TYR A 122 -7.95 6.60 4.53
N LEU A 123 -7.15 6.21 5.53
CA LEU A 123 -7.27 6.73 6.89
C LEU A 123 -6.98 8.24 6.96
N MET A 124 -6.04 8.74 6.17
CA MET A 124 -5.72 10.17 6.07
C MET A 124 -6.80 10.97 5.30
N ARG A 125 -7.52 10.34 4.38
CA ARG A 125 -8.49 11.00 3.50
C ARG A 125 -9.60 11.68 4.30
N GLY A 126 -9.62 13.01 4.27
CA GLY A 126 -10.65 13.82 4.95
C GLY A 126 -10.46 13.96 6.45
N SER A 127 -9.37 13.43 7.03
CA SER A 127 -9.11 13.49 8.48
C SER A 127 -7.72 14.03 8.79
N ALA A 128 -7.66 15.29 9.25
CA ALA A 128 -6.40 15.94 9.64
C ALA A 128 -5.75 15.28 10.87
N ALA A 129 -6.57 14.76 11.79
CA ALA A 129 -6.09 14.04 12.97
C ALA A 129 -5.36 12.74 12.57
N ASN A 130 -5.98 11.95 11.69
CA ASN A 130 -5.38 10.71 11.18
C ASN A 130 -4.14 11.02 10.33
N SER A 131 -4.19 12.05 9.49
CA SER A 131 -3.03 12.52 8.71
C SER A 131 -1.84 12.85 9.61
N THR A 132 -2.07 13.62 10.67
CA THR A 132 -1.02 13.96 11.64
C THR A 132 -0.47 12.72 12.36
N ALA A 133 -1.34 11.78 12.75
CA ALA A 133 -0.93 10.54 13.41
C ALA A 133 -0.07 9.66 12.49
N VAL A 134 -0.54 9.40 11.27
CA VAL A 134 0.19 8.61 10.27
C VAL A 134 1.54 9.25 9.94
N LEU A 135 1.57 10.56 9.65
CA LEU A 135 2.83 11.24 9.32
C LEU A 135 3.81 11.24 10.48
N ARG A 136 3.35 11.39 11.73
CA ARG A 136 4.22 11.30 12.91
C ARG A 136 4.92 9.95 13.04
N ALA A 137 4.26 8.88 12.60
CA ALA A 137 4.81 7.53 12.60
C ALA A 137 5.67 7.22 11.36
N MET A 138 5.64 8.06 10.33
CA MET A 138 6.51 7.90 9.17
C MET A 138 7.95 8.36 9.48
N PRO A 139 8.97 7.66 8.97
CA PRO A 139 10.35 8.14 9.02
C PRO A 139 10.41 9.47 8.28
N ASP A 140 11.01 10.50 8.90
CA ASP A 140 11.09 11.90 8.42
C ASP A 140 9.81 12.74 8.47
N GLY A 141 8.69 12.18 8.94
CA GLY A 141 7.43 12.90 9.04
C GLY A 141 6.69 13.10 7.70
N SER A 142 7.12 12.45 6.62
CA SER A 142 6.64 12.67 5.25
C SER A 142 5.95 11.43 4.65
N PRO A 143 4.99 11.59 3.71
CA PRO A 143 4.35 10.45 3.05
C PRO A 143 5.15 9.87 1.88
N ARG A 144 6.42 10.28 1.69
CA ARG A 144 7.25 9.89 0.52
C ARG A 144 7.35 8.38 0.36
N LEU A 145 7.49 7.66 1.46
CA LEU A 145 7.64 6.20 1.43
C LEU A 145 6.36 5.49 1.03
N LEU A 146 5.21 5.99 1.51
CA LEU A 146 3.89 5.50 1.09
C LEU A 146 3.67 5.75 -0.41
N LEU A 147 4.07 6.93 -0.90
CA LEU A 147 4.02 7.26 -2.33
C LEU A 147 4.91 6.33 -3.16
N ARG A 148 6.12 6.03 -2.68
CA ARG A 148 7.04 5.12 -3.33
C ARG A 148 6.47 3.70 -3.40
N ALA A 149 5.98 3.18 -2.28
CA ALA A 149 5.38 1.84 -2.22
C ALA A 149 4.17 1.73 -3.17
N LEU A 150 3.30 2.74 -3.23
CA LEU A 150 2.18 2.78 -4.17
C LEU A 150 2.63 2.79 -5.64
N ALA A 151 3.68 3.55 -5.97
CA ALA A 151 4.20 3.60 -7.33
C ALA A 151 4.78 2.24 -7.75
N VAL A 152 5.56 1.59 -6.89
CA VAL A 152 6.13 0.26 -7.15
C VAL A 152 5.01 -0.78 -7.25
N PHE A 153 4.01 -0.72 -6.36
CA PHE A 153 2.83 -1.57 -6.40
C PHE A 153 2.05 -1.45 -7.73
N ALA A 154 1.79 -0.23 -8.19
CA ALA A 154 1.07 -0.01 -9.44
C ALA A 154 1.88 -0.46 -10.67
N ALA A 155 3.18 -0.19 -10.68
CA ALA A 155 4.08 -0.66 -11.72
C ALA A 155 4.12 -2.19 -11.77
N PHE A 156 4.22 -2.85 -10.61
CA PHE A 156 4.20 -4.30 -10.51
C PHE A 156 2.88 -4.88 -11.04
N HIS A 157 1.74 -4.39 -10.58
CA HIS A 157 0.42 -4.83 -11.06
C HIS A 157 0.24 -4.60 -12.55
N SER A 158 0.78 -3.51 -13.10
CA SER A 158 0.76 -3.24 -14.53
C SER A 158 1.58 -4.26 -15.31
N GLN A 159 2.74 -4.68 -14.79
CA GLN A 159 3.64 -5.61 -15.49
C GLN A 159 3.09 -7.03 -15.51
N ILE A 160 2.44 -7.47 -14.44
CA ILE A 160 1.82 -8.80 -14.38
C ILE A 160 0.42 -8.83 -15.02
N GLY A 161 -0.07 -7.70 -15.56
CA GLY A 161 -1.40 -7.61 -16.17
C GLY A 161 -2.56 -7.68 -15.16
N ALA A 162 -2.30 -7.42 -13.88
CA ALA A 162 -3.30 -7.47 -12.80
C ALA A 162 -3.83 -6.08 -12.40
N LEU A 163 -3.37 -5.00 -13.04
CA LEU A 163 -3.84 -3.65 -12.75
C LEU A 163 -5.19 -3.40 -13.41
N THR A 164 -6.27 -3.60 -12.65
CA THR A 164 -7.62 -3.27 -13.11
C THR A 164 -7.86 -1.75 -13.06
N PRO A 165 -8.83 -1.22 -13.82
CA PRO A 165 -9.21 0.19 -13.77
C PRO A 165 -9.61 0.66 -12.36
N GLU A 166 -10.22 -0.20 -11.56
CA GLU A 166 -10.65 0.08 -10.19
C GLU A 166 -9.42 0.24 -9.27
N VAL A 167 -8.45 -0.67 -9.37
CA VAL A 167 -7.19 -0.57 -8.63
C VAL A 167 -6.43 0.70 -9.02
N ALA A 168 -6.37 1.00 -10.32
CA ALA A 168 -5.73 2.23 -10.80
C ALA A 168 -6.40 3.51 -10.25
N LYS A 169 -7.74 3.56 -10.20
CA LYS A 169 -8.48 4.67 -9.60
C LYS A 169 -8.17 4.84 -8.12
N SER A 170 -8.15 3.74 -7.36
CA SER A 170 -7.82 3.76 -5.93
C SER A 170 -6.40 4.25 -5.68
N VAL A 171 -5.42 3.76 -6.45
CA VAL A 171 -4.03 4.22 -6.36
C VAL A 171 -3.93 5.72 -6.66
N LEU A 172 -4.51 6.20 -7.76
CA LEU A 172 -4.46 7.62 -8.15
C LEU A 172 -5.16 8.53 -7.12
N LEU A 173 -6.26 8.07 -6.53
CA LEU A 173 -6.94 8.81 -5.47
C LEU A 173 -6.03 8.97 -4.25
N ILE A 174 -5.45 7.87 -3.78
CA ILE A 174 -4.59 7.89 -2.59
C ILE A 174 -3.29 8.64 -2.85
N GLU A 175 -2.71 8.53 -4.03
CA GLU A 175 -1.55 9.32 -4.43
C GLU A 175 -1.82 10.83 -4.27
N LYS A 176 -2.99 11.31 -4.68
CA LYS A 176 -3.40 12.72 -4.51
C LYS A 176 -3.51 13.10 -3.03
N VAL A 177 -4.12 12.23 -2.20
CA VAL A 177 -4.25 12.44 -0.75
C VAL A 177 -2.88 12.56 -0.09
N LEU A 178 -1.97 11.64 -0.41
CA LEU A 178 -0.62 11.62 0.16
C LEU A 178 0.20 12.82 -0.31
N LYS A 179 0.16 13.16 -1.61
CA LYS A 179 0.84 14.36 -2.13
C LYS A 179 0.35 15.62 -1.43
N ALA A 180 -0.96 15.80 -1.30
CA ALA A 180 -1.54 16.96 -0.59
C ALA A 180 -1.10 17.05 0.87
N SER A 181 -0.86 15.90 1.52
CA SER A 181 -0.43 15.83 2.92
C SER A 181 1.07 16.09 3.11
N GLY A 182 1.90 15.84 2.09
CA GLY A 182 3.34 16.14 2.10
C GLY A 182 3.70 17.55 1.60
N LEU A 183 2.75 18.27 0.99
CA LEU A 183 2.95 19.54 0.31
C LEU A 183 2.96 20.77 1.24
N GLY A 184 3.78 20.70 2.29
CA GLY A 184 4.48 21.88 2.81
C GLY A 184 5.65 22.30 1.88
N GLY A 185 5.40 22.36 0.56
CA GLY A 185 6.42 22.42 -0.52
C GLY A 185 6.90 21.01 -0.88
N ILE A 186 6.83 20.45 -2.09
CA ILE A 186 7.03 20.95 -3.44
C ILE A 186 6.27 19.96 -4.35
N ALA A 187 5.56 20.45 -5.37
CA ALA A 187 4.78 19.58 -6.25
C ALA A 187 5.72 18.83 -7.21
N MET A 188 5.89 17.52 -7.02
CA MET A 188 6.53 16.66 -8.02
C MET A 188 5.45 16.06 -8.93
N GLU A 189 5.33 16.65 -10.10
CA GLU A 189 4.45 16.24 -11.19
C GLU A 189 5.06 15.04 -11.92
N TRP A 190 4.69 13.83 -11.53
CA TRP A 190 4.92 12.64 -12.33
C TRP A 190 3.75 12.48 -13.30
N ARG A 191 4.02 12.75 -14.58
CA ARG A 191 3.08 12.50 -15.68
C ARG A 191 2.97 11.01 -15.92
N VAL A 192 1.85 10.44 -15.52
CA VAL A 192 1.41 9.10 -15.94
C VAL A 192 0.71 9.25 -17.31
N ASP A 193 1.47 9.68 -18.34
CA ASP A 193 0.95 9.85 -19.71
C ASP A 193 0.73 8.49 -20.43
N ALA A 194 0.96 7.36 -19.76
CA ALA A 194 0.79 6.03 -20.34
C ALA A 194 -0.63 5.44 -20.19
N PHE A 195 -1.51 6.02 -19.36
CA PHE A 195 -2.75 5.34 -18.93
C PHE A 195 -4.01 5.56 -19.77
N SER A 196 -3.91 6.19 -20.95
CA SER A 196 -5.08 6.44 -21.81
C SER A 196 -4.95 5.95 -23.25
N LYS A 197 -3.88 5.25 -23.63
CA LYS A 197 -3.69 4.84 -25.04
C LYS A 197 -4.02 3.40 -25.40
N ASN A 198 -4.36 2.53 -24.43
CA ASN A 198 -4.66 1.13 -24.76
C ASN A 198 -6.16 0.77 -24.80
N SER A 199 -7.09 1.63 -24.40
CA SER A 199 -8.53 1.34 -24.54
C SER A 199 -9.11 1.75 -25.91
N SER A 200 -8.39 2.55 -26.70
CA SER A 200 -8.87 3.04 -28.00
C SER A 200 -8.41 2.22 -29.21
N ASN A 201 -7.49 1.27 -29.03
CA ASN A 201 -6.95 0.47 -30.14
C ASN A 201 -7.64 -0.89 -30.36
N GLU A 202 -8.33 -1.44 -29.35
CA GLU A 202 -9.02 -2.73 -29.52
C GLU A 202 -10.40 -2.59 -30.20
N GLU A 203 -11.12 -1.48 -30.01
CA GLU A 203 -12.40 -1.25 -30.72
C GLU A 203 -12.18 -0.96 -32.22
N SER A 204 -11.09 -0.30 -32.60
CA SER A 204 -10.76 0.00 -34.00
C SER A 204 -10.42 -1.26 -34.84
N MET A 205 -9.85 -2.30 -34.21
CA MET A 205 -9.48 -3.53 -34.92
C MET A 205 -10.66 -4.49 -35.14
N LEU A 206 -11.70 -4.42 -34.30
CA LEU A 206 -12.90 -5.24 -34.44
C LEU A 206 -13.90 -4.68 -35.47
N GLU A 207 -13.95 -3.36 -35.64
CA GLU A 207 -14.81 -2.72 -36.67
C GLU A 207 -14.28 -2.94 -38.10
N SER A 208 -12.96 -3.08 -38.27
CA SER A 208 -12.31 -3.27 -39.59
C SER A 208 -12.39 -4.72 -40.13
N ARG A 209 -13.01 -5.65 -39.41
CA ARG A 209 -13.23 -7.05 -39.86
C ARG A 209 -14.70 -7.35 -40.19
N ARG A 210 -15.58 -6.35 -40.17
CA ARG A 210 -17.01 -6.50 -40.48
C ARG A 210 -17.49 -5.69 -41.69
N LEU A 211 -16.58 -5.19 -42.52
CA LEU A 211 -16.90 -4.58 -43.83
C LEU A 211 -16.16 -5.31 -44.94
#